data_AF-A0A7K2KZ50-F1
#
_entry.id   AF-A0A7K2KZ50-F1
#
_cell.length_a   1.000
_cell.length_b   1.000
_cell.length_c   1.000
_cell.angle_alpha   90.00
_cell.angle_beta   90.00
_cell.angle_gamma   90.00
#
_symmetry.space_group_name_H-M   'P 1'
#
loop_
_entity.id
_entity.type
_entity.pdbx_description
1 polymer ?
#
loop_
_entity_poly.entity_id
_entity_poly.type
_entity_poly.pdbx_seq_one_letter_code
_entity_poly.pdbx_strand_id
1 'polypeptide(L)'
;MSTPPICPRCEQDRLHRYRFKSDGAEFSLCTECDSFWWPQTRTDIANALFLDDVVAARLGEEGNPWTTRVWADVIEAVPDER
;
A
#
# COMPACT_ATOMS: atom_id res chain seq x y z
N MET A 1 15.73 -11.25 -11.36
CA MET A 1 14.32 -10.85 -11.56
C MET A 1 13.48 -11.65 -10.59
N SER A 2 13.11 -11.05 -9.46
CA SER A 2 12.11 -11.63 -8.59
C SER A 2 10.77 -11.05 -8.99
N THR A 3 9.92 -11.85 -9.62
CA THR A 3 8.54 -11.43 -9.89
C THR A 3 7.88 -11.07 -8.55
N PRO A 4 7.21 -9.91 -8.44
CA PRO A 4 6.59 -9.54 -7.18
C PRO A 4 5.59 -10.62 -6.74
N PRO A 5 5.50 -10.92 -5.44
CA PRO A 5 4.64 -11.98 -4.94
C PRO A 5 3.18 -11.68 -5.27
N ILE A 6 2.39 -12.73 -5.51
CA ILE A 6 0.94 -12.61 -5.65
C ILE A 6 0.37 -12.13 -4.31
N CYS A 7 -0.60 -11.23 -4.36
CA CYS A 7 -1.28 -10.76 -3.17
C CYS A 7 -1.90 -11.95 -2.41
N PRO A 8 -1.50 -12.21 -1.15
CA PRO A 8 -2.01 -13.36 -0.40
C PRO A 8 -3.47 -13.22 0.02
N ARG A 9 -4.10 -12.05 -0.20
CA ARG A 9 -5.47 -11.77 0.24
C ARG A 9 -6.51 -11.99 -0.86
N CYS A 10 -6.29 -11.39 -2.02
CA CYS A 10 -7.24 -11.47 -3.15
C CYS A 10 -6.81 -12.48 -4.22
N GLU A 11 -5.52 -12.80 -4.27
CA GLU A 11 -4.92 -13.66 -5.30
C GLU A 11 -5.13 -13.18 -6.75
N GLN A 12 -5.64 -11.96 -6.96
CA GLN A 12 -5.95 -11.38 -8.28
C GLN A 12 -4.80 -10.54 -8.86
N ASP A 13 -4.09 -9.81 -7.99
CA ASP A 13 -3.02 -8.89 -8.38
C ASP A 13 -1.72 -9.18 -7.61
N ARG A 14 -0.63 -8.51 -7.99
CA ARG A 14 0.68 -8.65 -7.33
C ARG A 14 0.92 -7.52 -6.35
N LEU A 15 1.83 -7.76 -5.41
CA LEU A 15 2.26 -6.72 -4.49
C LEU A 15 3.31 -5.85 -5.15
N HIS A 16 3.02 -4.56 -5.20
CA HIS A 16 3.89 -3.54 -5.76
C HIS A 16 4.46 -2.67 -4.63
N ARG A 17 5.70 -2.19 -4.80
CA ARG A 17 6.32 -1.28 -3.84
C ARG A 17 5.89 0.15 -4.12
N TYR A 18 5.49 0.83 -3.06
CA TYR A 18 5.12 2.23 -3.05
C TYR A 18 5.82 2.94 -1.89
N ARG A 19 5.82 4.26 -1.93
CA ARG A 19 6.21 5.10 -0.78
C ARG A 19 5.24 6.24 -0.58
N PHE A 20 5.13 6.70 0.66
CA PHE A 20 4.42 7.94 1.00
C PHE A 20 5.25 9.15 0.55
N LYS A 21 4.62 10.11 -0.12
CA LYS A 21 5.29 11.34 -0.56
C LYS A 21 5.65 12.28 0.59
N SER A 22 4.95 12.18 1.72
CA SER A 22 5.14 13.05 2.89
C SER A 22 6.48 12.85 3.58
N ASP A 23 6.94 11.60 3.68
CA ASP A 23 8.10 11.22 4.50
C ASP A 23 8.96 10.11 3.88
N GLY A 24 8.57 9.60 2.70
CA GLY A 24 9.30 8.58 1.98
C GLY A 24 9.15 7.17 2.53
N ALA A 25 8.28 6.91 3.53
CA ALA A 25 8.10 5.58 4.07
C ALA A 25 7.58 4.61 2.99
N GLU A 26 8.35 3.54 2.76
CA GLU A 26 8.03 2.50 1.79
C GLU A 26 7.07 1.45 2.36
N PHE A 27 6.28 0.85 1.49
CA PHE A 27 5.34 -0.22 1.81
C PHE A 27 5.01 -1.06 0.57
N SER A 28 4.38 -2.21 0.80
CA SER A 28 3.83 -3.05 -0.26
C SER A 28 2.32 -2.87 -0.35
N LEU A 29 1.80 -2.75 -1.57
CA LEU A 29 0.39 -2.53 -1.86
C LEU A 29 -0.09 -3.46 -2.96
N CYS A 30 -1.28 -4.03 -2.75
CA CYS A 30 -2.09 -4.63 -3.81
C CYS A 30 -3.09 -3.58 -4.29
N THR A 31 -3.08 -3.26 -5.59
CA THR A 31 -3.96 -2.20 -6.13
C THR A 31 -5.38 -2.67 -6.43
N GLU A 32 -5.59 -3.99 -6.48
CA GLU A 32 -6.93 -4.57 -6.71
C GLU A 32 -7.79 -4.55 -5.46
N CYS A 33 -7.23 -4.83 -4.28
CA CYS A 33 -7.98 -4.94 -3.02
C CYS A 33 -7.48 -3.99 -1.92
N ASP A 34 -6.71 -2.98 -2.30
CA ASP A 34 -6.16 -1.93 -1.42
C ASP A 34 -5.42 -2.44 -0.19
N SER A 35 -4.89 -3.66 -0.28
CA SER A 35 -4.25 -4.33 0.84
C SER A 35 -2.81 -3.89 0.98
N PHE A 36 -2.44 -3.55 2.20
CA PHE A 36 -1.24 -2.83 2.57
C PHE A 36 -0.40 -3.66 3.56
N TRP A 37 0.92 -3.66 3.38
CA TRP A 37 1.88 -4.22 4.32
C TRP A 37 3.09 -3.32 4.51
N TRP A 38 3.51 -3.15 5.75
CA TRP A 38 4.78 -2.50 6.08
C TRP A 38 5.97 -3.42 5.74
N PRO A 39 7.14 -2.88 5.38
CA PRO A 39 8.31 -3.70 5.03
C PRO A 39 8.80 -4.59 6.18
N GLN A 40 8.57 -4.19 7.42
CA GLN A 40 8.98 -4.93 8.61
C GLN A 40 7.94 -5.96 9.07
N THR A 41 6.76 -6.01 8.47
CA THR A 41 5.73 -6.99 8.81
C THR A 41 5.73 -8.16 7.84
N ARG A 42 5.28 -9.32 8.31
CA ARG A 42 5.13 -10.48 7.44
C ARG A 42 4.00 -10.23 6.45
N THR A 43 4.26 -10.54 5.18
CA THR A 43 3.27 -10.42 4.11
C THR A 43 2.31 -11.61 4.10
N ASP A 44 1.33 -11.59 4.99
CA ASP A 44 0.26 -12.59 5.08
C ASP A 44 -1.09 -11.93 5.37
N ILE A 45 -2.17 -12.72 5.30
CA ILE A 45 -3.55 -12.25 5.49
C ILE A 45 -3.75 -11.64 6.88
N ALA A 46 -3.09 -12.17 7.93
CA ALA A 46 -3.29 -11.70 9.30
C ALA A 46 -2.67 -10.32 9.56
N ASN A 47 -1.68 -9.93 8.76
CA ASN A 47 -1.01 -8.63 8.84
C ASN A 47 -1.46 -7.65 7.75
N ALA A 48 -2.45 -8.02 6.94
CA ALA A 48 -2.97 -7.16 5.89
C ALA A 48 -3.73 -5.97 6.50
N LEU A 49 -3.29 -4.76 6.19
CA LEU A 49 -4.01 -3.53 6.47
C LEU A 49 -4.73 -3.05 5.21
N PHE A 50 -5.59 -2.05 5.36
CA PHE A 50 -6.17 -1.35 4.22
C PHE A 50 -5.49 0.01 4.03
N LEU A 51 -5.26 0.39 2.77
CA LEU A 51 -4.59 1.63 2.43
C LEU A 51 -5.38 2.86 2.90
N ASP A 52 -6.71 2.86 2.78
CA ASP A 52 -7.57 3.95 3.24
C ASP A 52 -7.49 4.16 4.75
N ASP A 53 -7.54 3.09 5.56
CA ASP A 53 -7.39 3.17 7.01
C ASP A 53 -6.01 3.74 7.41
N VAL A 54 -4.94 3.25 6.76
CA VAL A 54 -3.58 3.71 7.04
C VAL A 54 -3.41 5.19 6.68
N VAL A 55 -3.95 5.61 5.54
CA VAL A 55 -3.86 7.00 5.08
C VAL A 55 -4.72 7.93 5.94
N ALA A 56 -5.96 7.54 6.27
CA ALA A 56 -6.83 8.29 7.16
C ALA A 56 -6.17 8.52 8.52
N ALA A 57 -5.63 7.45 9.13
CA ALA A 57 -4.91 7.53 10.40
C ALA A 57 -3.67 8.44 10.32
N ARG A 58 -2.94 8.42 9.19
CA ARG A 58 -1.74 9.26 8.99
C ARG A 58 -2.08 10.74 8.80
N LEU A 59 -3.23 11.03 8.18
CA LEU A 59 -3.73 12.40 7.96
C LEU A 59 -4.50 12.94 9.17
N GLY A 60 -4.87 12.09 10.13
CA GLY A 60 -5.75 12.46 11.24
C GLY A 60 -7.19 12.73 10.78
N GLU A 61 -7.62 12.09 9.70
CA GLU A 61 -8.97 12.22 9.14
C GLU A 61 -9.86 11.05 9.54
N GLU A 62 -11.16 11.31 9.71
CA GLU A 62 -12.17 10.28 9.92
C GLU A 62 -12.82 9.91 8.58
N GLY A 63 -12.84 8.61 8.25
CA GLY A 63 -13.47 8.08 7.04
C GLY A 63 -12.50 7.93 5.85
N ASN A 64 -13.05 7.76 4.65
CA ASN A 64 -12.27 7.45 3.46
C ASN A 64 -11.56 8.69 2.89
N PRO A 65 -10.21 8.75 2.90
CA PRO A 65 -9.44 9.91 2.46
C PRO A 65 -9.49 10.14 0.95
N TRP A 66 -9.91 9.14 0.18
CA TRP A 66 -10.00 9.19 -1.28
C TRP A 66 -11.23 9.94 -1.80
N THR A 67 -12.14 10.37 -0.91
CA THR A 67 -13.29 11.20 -1.28
C THR A 67 -12.90 12.59 -1.76
N THR A 68 -11.76 13.11 -1.29
CA THR A 68 -11.25 14.46 -1.60
C THR A 68 -9.84 14.46 -2.21
N ARG A 69 -9.22 13.28 -2.33
CA ARG A 69 -7.84 13.12 -2.81
C ARG A 69 -7.73 11.96 -3.78
N VAL A 70 -6.70 11.98 -4.61
CA VAL A 70 -6.30 10.84 -5.44
C VAL A 70 -5.01 10.24 -4.93
N TRP A 71 -4.79 8.95 -5.20
CA TRP A 71 -3.60 8.23 -4.73
C TRP A 71 -2.30 8.92 -5.13
N ALA A 72 -2.24 9.43 -6.35
CA ALA A 72 -1.06 10.09 -6.89
C ALA A 72 -0.62 11.34 -6.09
N ASP A 73 -1.48 11.91 -5.24
CA ASP A 73 -1.10 13.03 -4.36
C ASP A 73 -0.43 12.56 -3.06
N VAL A 74 -0.68 11.31 -2.65
CA VAL A 74 -0.27 10.78 -1.33
C VAL A 74 0.87 9.77 -1.46
N ILE A 75 0.82 8.92 -2.48
CA ILE A 75 1.75 7.80 -2.68
C ILE A 75 2.31 7.80 -4.10
N GLU A 76 3.48 7.22 -4.28
CA GLU A 76 4.09 7.00 -5.59
C GLU A 76 4.72 5.61 -5.67
N ALA A 77 4.71 5.02 -6.87
CA ALA A 77 5.30 3.72 -7.12
C ALA A 77 6.83 3.81 -7.02
N VAL A 78 7.44 2.86 -6.31
CA VAL A 78 8.90 2.73 -6.25
C VAL A 78 9.31 1.75 -7.35
N PRO A 79 10.13 2.18 -8.33
CA PRO A 79 10.64 1.28 -9.35
C PRO A 79 11.46 0.17 -8.71
N ASP A 80 11.33 -1.06 -9.22
CA ASP A 80 12.13 -2.18 -8.75
C ASP A 80 13.57 -2.04 -9.27
N GLU A 81 14.39 -1.30 -8.53
CA GLU A 81 15.78 -1.03 -8.91
C GLU A 81 16.70 -2.24 -8.60
N ARG A 82 16.77 -3.14 -9.59
CA ARG A 82 17.93 -3.94 -10.04
C ARG A 82 18.64 -4.92 -9.10
#